data_AF-A0A640LUZ7-F1
#
_entry.id   AF-A0A640LUZ7-F1
#
_cell.length_a   1.000
_cell.length_b   1.000
_cell.length_c   1.000
_cell.angle_alpha   90.00
_cell.angle_beta   90.00
_cell.angle_gamma   90.00
#
_symmetry.space_group_name_H-M   'P 1'
#
loop_
_entity.id
_entity.type
_entity.pdbx_description
1 polymer ?
#
loop_
_entity_poly.entity_id
_entity_poly.type
_entity_poly.pdbx_seq_one_letter_code
_entity_poly.pdbx_strand_id
1 'polypeptide(L)'
;MRLQKKEIFKIAFLELQLTYVFAGAKTNNIRSLKAQEKLPYISLHVENKFPDEHAALEKEVKSLCSLHVVSREKFLNWLELQSEEEKYEGFKN
;
A
#
# COMPACT_ATOMS: atom_id res chain seq x y z
N MET A 1 -0.69 -0.12 -17.44
CA MET A 1 -0.81 -0.94 -16.21
C MET A 1 -0.49 -0.13 -14.94
N ARG A 2 -1.08 1.08 -14.75
CA ARG A 2 -0.82 1.97 -13.59
C ARG A 2 -2.08 2.38 -12.79
N LEU A 3 -3.29 2.13 -13.31
CA LEU A 3 -4.55 2.60 -12.70
C LEU A 3 -5.15 1.65 -11.64
N GLN A 4 -5.00 0.34 -11.83
CA GLN A 4 -5.72 -0.66 -11.01
C GLN A 4 -5.38 -0.62 -9.51
N LYS A 5 -4.12 -0.33 -9.13
CA LYS A 5 -3.73 -0.33 -7.72
C LYS A 5 -4.34 0.85 -6.95
N LYS A 6 -4.36 2.05 -7.55
CA LYS A 6 -4.96 3.25 -6.93
C LYS A 6 -6.45 3.04 -6.67
N GLU A 7 -7.12 2.39 -7.60
CA GLU A 7 -8.55 2.13 -7.56
C GLU A 7 -8.91 1.12 -6.47
N ILE A 8 -8.14 0.03 -6.33
CA ILE A 8 -8.29 -0.94 -5.24
C ILE A 8 -8.16 -0.26 -3.87
N PHE A 9 -7.16 0.60 -3.70
CA PHE A 9 -7.01 1.34 -2.44
C PHE A 9 -8.11 2.37 -2.22
N LYS A 10 -8.59 3.05 -3.27
CA LYS A 10 -9.76 3.94 -3.17
C LYS A 10 -10.98 3.18 -2.67
N ILE A 11 -11.30 2.02 -3.24
CA ILE A 11 -12.45 1.21 -2.80
C ILE A 11 -12.23 0.77 -1.34
N ALA A 12 -11.05 0.25 -1.01
CA ALA A 12 -10.72 -0.18 0.36
C ALA A 12 -10.87 0.94 1.40
N PHE A 13 -10.43 2.16 1.10
CA PHE A 13 -10.41 3.27 2.06
C PHE A 13 -11.65 4.15 2.04
N LEU A 14 -12.31 4.31 0.88
CA LEU A 14 -13.48 5.18 0.70
C LEU A 14 -14.79 4.41 0.81
N GLU A 15 -14.88 3.23 0.19
CA GLU A 15 -16.11 2.43 0.20
C GLU A 15 -16.17 1.49 1.40
N LEU A 16 -15.10 0.71 1.62
CA LEU A 16 -15.02 -0.24 2.74
C LEU A 16 -14.61 0.43 4.06
N GLN A 17 -14.25 1.71 4.03
CA GLN A 17 -13.82 2.52 5.19
C GLN A 17 -12.71 1.86 6.02
N LEU A 18 -11.85 1.05 5.39
CA LEU A 18 -10.74 0.42 6.08
C LEU A 18 -9.76 1.46 6.60
N THR A 19 -9.13 1.19 7.73
CA THR A 19 -8.10 2.09 8.29
C THR A 19 -6.71 1.68 7.80
N TYR A 20 -6.50 0.37 7.67
CA TYR A 20 -5.23 -0.24 7.26
C TYR A 20 -5.50 -1.31 6.21
N VAL A 21 -4.72 -1.30 5.13
CA VAL A 21 -4.71 -2.37 4.14
C VAL A 21 -3.36 -3.06 4.23
N PHE A 22 -3.40 -4.32 4.65
CA PHE A 22 -2.21 -5.16 4.75
C PHE A 22 -1.88 -5.76 3.39
N ALA A 23 -0.63 -5.66 3.00
CA ALA A 23 -0.06 -6.23 1.79
C ALA A 23 1.04 -7.20 2.19
N GLY A 24 0.70 -8.49 2.17
CA GLY A 24 1.64 -9.57 2.35
C GLY A 24 2.37 -9.88 1.04
N ALA A 25 3.69 -9.93 1.05
CA ALA A 25 4.48 -10.37 -0.09
C ALA A 25 5.50 -11.44 0.34
N LYS A 26 5.54 -12.57 -0.39
CA LYS A 26 6.62 -13.55 -0.20
C LYS A 26 7.96 -12.89 -0.47
N THR A 27 8.94 -13.14 0.39
CA THR A 27 10.31 -12.61 0.26
C THR A 27 10.99 -13.07 -1.03
N ASN A 28 10.58 -14.22 -1.57
CA ASN A 28 11.06 -14.76 -2.84
C ASN A 28 10.53 -14.01 -4.08
N ASN A 29 9.48 -13.20 -3.94
CA ASN A 29 8.88 -12.46 -5.06
C ASN A 29 9.39 -11.02 -5.09
N ILE A 30 10.68 -10.89 -5.44
CA ILE A 30 11.42 -9.61 -5.50
C ILE A 30 10.71 -8.58 -6.38
N ARG A 31 10.01 -9.03 -7.45
CA ARG A 31 9.27 -8.14 -8.34
C ARG A 31 8.05 -7.51 -7.66
N SER A 32 7.34 -8.27 -6.83
CA SER A 32 6.21 -7.77 -6.06
C SER A 32 6.67 -6.83 -4.95
N LEU A 33 7.73 -7.20 -4.22
CA LEU A 33 8.35 -6.37 -3.18
C LEU A 33 8.79 -5.02 -3.73
N LYS A 34 9.58 -4.99 -4.81
CA LYS A 34 10.02 -3.73 -5.44
C LYS A 34 8.87 -2.86 -5.95
N ALA A 35 7.76 -3.47 -6.37
CA ALA A 35 6.58 -2.73 -6.81
C ALA A 35 5.78 -2.14 -5.64
N GLN A 36 5.90 -2.74 -4.45
CA GLN A 36 5.30 -2.25 -3.21
C GLN A 36 6.18 -1.18 -2.58
N GLU A 37 7.51 -1.40 -2.49
CA GLU A 37 8.51 -0.41 -2.04
C GLU A 37 8.47 0.89 -2.84
N LYS A 38 8.10 0.83 -4.12
CA LYS A 38 7.93 2.01 -4.97
C LYS A 38 6.71 2.86 -4.63
N LEU A 39 5.82 2.40 -3.75
CA LEU A 39 4.64 3.16 -3.36
C LEU A 39 5.01 4.16 -2.27
N PRO A 40 4.82 5.47 -2.47
CA PRO A 40 5.20 6.49 -1.49
C PRO A 40 4.35 6.46 -0.21
N TYR A 41 3.19 5.80 -0.26
CA TYR A 41 2.23 5.70 0.85
C TYR A 41 2.27 4.36 1.59
N ILE A 42 3.17 3.43 1.23
CA ILE A 42 3.31 2.16 1.95
C ILE A 42 4.26 2.29 3.14
N SER A 43 3.97 1.55 4.20
CA SER A 43 4.89 1.34 5.31
C SER A 43 5.48 -0.06 5.20
N LEU A 44 6.80 -0.12 5.04
CA LEU A 44 7.53 -1.36 4.88
C LEU A 44 7.87 -1.97 6.25
N HIS A 45 8.08 -3.29 6.29
CA HIS A 45 8.51 -4.03 7.48
C HIS A 45 7.68 -3.78 8.74
N VAL A 46 6.35 -3.93 8.64
CA VAL A 46 5.45 -3.77 9.79
C VAL A 46 5.19 -5.07 10.55
N GLU A 47 5.89 -6.15 10.20
CA GLU A 47 5.87 -7.42 10.93
C GLU A 47 6.13 -7.24 12.44
N ASN A 48 7.04 -6.35 12.84
CA ASN A 48 7.29 -6.06 14.26
C ASN A 48 6.14 -5.29 14.95
N LYS A 49 5.28 -4.60 14.19
CA LYS A 49 4.13 -3.87 14.73
C LYS A 49 2.87 -4.73 14.77
N PHE A 50 2.78 -5.72 13.89
CA PHE A 50 1.65 -6.64 13.77
C PHE A 50 2.16 -8.08 13.72
N PRO A 51 2.76 -8.59 14.82
CA PRO A 51 3.34 -9.94 14.85
C PRO A 51 2.27 -11.02 14.67
N ASP A 52 1.07 -10.81 15.20
CA ASP A 52 -0.03 -11.76 15.07
C ASP A 52 -0.47 -11.92 13.61
N GLU A 53 -0.60 -10.81 12.88
CA GLU A 53 -1.00 -10.83 11.46
C GLU A 53 0.12 -11.33 10.56
N HIS A 54 1.37 -11.03 10.90
CA HIS A 54 2.52 -11.59 10.22
C HIS A 54 2.56 -13.11 10.38
N ALA A 55 2.38 -13.62 11.60
CA ALA A 55 2.34 -15.05 11.86
C ALA A 55 1.15 -15.77 11.19
N ALA A 56 -0.03 -15.14 11.19
CA ALA A 56 -1.22 -15.67 10.50
C ALA A 56 -0.97 -15.79 8.99
N LEU A 57 -0.40 -14.74 8.39
CA LEU A 57 -0.07 -14.70 6.97
C LEU A 57 1.02 -15.72 6.61
N GLU A 58 2.09 -15.83 7.39
CA GLU A 58 3.15 -16.82 7.15
C GLU A 58 2.62 -18.24 7.25
N LYS A 59 1.69 -18.49 8.17
CA LYS A 59 1.03 -19.80 8.33
C LYS A 59 0.14 -20.15 7.14
N GLU A 60 -0.62 -19.18 6.63
CA GLU A 60 -1.47 -19.37 5.46
C GLU A 60 -0.64 -19.61 4.18
N VAL A 61 0.40 -18.80 4.02
CA VAL A 61 1.23 -18.77 2.81
C VAL A 61 2.36 -19.83 2.86
N LYS A 62 2.60 -20.43 4.03
CA LYS A 62 3.63 -21.45 4.34
C LYS A 62 5.03 -21.05 3.87
N SER A 63 5.35 -19.77 3.94
CA SER A 63 6.62 -19.20 3.45
C SER A 63 6.92 -17.92 4.19
N LEU A 64 8.22 -17.59 4.31
CA LEU A 64 8.68 -16.29 4.77
C LEU A 64 8.03 -15.19 3.92
N CYS A 65 7.28 -14.32 4.57
CA CYS A 65 6.59 -13.22 3.94
C CYS A 65 6.94 -11.93 4.67
N SER A 66 7.10 -10.85 3.91
CA SER A 66 7.18 -9.51 4.47
C SER A 66 5.78 -8.93 4.56
N LEU A 67 5.47 -8.33 5.71
CA LEU A 67 4.22 -7.62 5.92
C LEU A 67 4.44 -6.13 5.67
N HIS A 68 3.67 -5.59 4.74
CA HIS A 68 3.59 -4.17 4.46
C HIS A 68 2.18 -3.67 4.75
N VAL A 69 2.04 -2.38 5.07
CA VAL A 69 0.72 -1.80 5.33
C VAL A 69 0.60 -0.42 4.71
N VAL A 70 -0.56 -0.17 4.10
CA VAL A 70 -0.96 1.16 3.66
C VAL A 70 -1.99 1.67 4.66
N SER A 71 -1.72 2.83 5.27
CA SER A 71 -2.73 3.50 6.09
C SER A 71 -3.58 4.43 5.24
N ARG A 72 -4.85 4.56 5.63
CA ARG A 72 -5.80 5.48 4.99
C ARG A 72 -5.24 6.90 4.95
N GLU A 73 -4.69 7.40 6.06
CA GLU A 73 -4.11 8.73 6.14
C GLU A 73 -2.98 8.95 5.14
N LYS A 74 -2.02 8.01 5.04
CA LYS A 74 -0.92 8.13 4.09
C LYS A 74 -1.42 8.11 2.64
N PHE A 75 -2.41 7.26 2.35
CA PHE A 75 -2.98 7.17 1.02
C PHE A 75 -3.79 8.43 0.66
N LEU A 76 -4.58 8.96 1.58
CA LEU A 76 -5.36 10.19 1.37
C LEU A 76 -4.45 11.42 1.23
N ASN A 77 -3.44 11.57 2.09
CA ASN A 77 -2.45 12.64 1.97
C ASN A 77 -1.74 12.58 0.61
N TRP A 78 -1.34 11.38 0.18
CA TRP A 78 -0.75 11.22 -1.15
C TRP A 78 -1.75 11.54 -2.27
N LEU A 79 -3.01 11.14 -2.13
CA LEU A 79 -4.06 11.40 -3.11
C LEU A 79 -4.33 12.91 -3.26
N GLU A 80 -4.32 13.64 -2.14
CA GLU A 80 -4.49 15.09 -2.09
C GLU A 80 -3.30 15.81 -2.72
N LEU A 81 -2.06 15.43 -2.38
CA LEU A 81 -0.84 15.97 -2.99
C LEU A 81 -0.81 15.79 -4.51
N GLN A 82 -1.25 14.64 -5.01
CA GLN A 82 -1.34 14.39 -6.45
C GLN A 82 -2.40 15.28 -7.14
N SER A 83 -3.47 15.64 -6.44
CA SER A 83 -4.51 16.54 -6.97
C SER A 83 -4.06 18.00 -7.00
N GLU A 84 -3.12 18.39 -6.13
CA GLU A 84 -2.50 19.72 -6.14
C GLU A 84 -1.42 19.83 -7.23
N GLU A 85 -0.60 18.80 -7.43
CA GLU A 85 0.39 18.78 -8.53
C GLU A 85 -0.27 18.92 -9.91
N GLU A 86 -1.40 18.22 -10.16
CA GLU A 86 -2.18 18.36 -11.40
C GLU A 86 -2.78 19.76 -11.58
N LYS A 87 -3.11 20.47 -10.48
CA LYS A 87 -3.59 21.87 -10.54
C LYS A 87 -2.48 22.84 -10.94
N TYR A 88 -1.25 22.64 -10.49
CA TYR A 88 -0.13 23.55 -10.81
C TYR A 88 0.42 23.34 -12.23
N GLU A 89 0.37 22.13 -12.78
CA GLU A 89 0.73 21.87 -14.18
C GLU A 89 -0.29 22.48 -15.17
N GLY A 90 -1.56 22.62 -14.76
CA GLY A 90 -2.63 23.24 -15.57
C GLY A 90 -2.55 24.76 -15.71
N PHE A 91 -1.72 25.44 -14.92
CA PHE A 91 -1.49 26.89 -15.00
C PHE A 91 -0.24 27.29 -15.80
N LYS A 92 0.46 26.32 -16.42
CA LYS A 92 1.67 26.57 -17.22
C LYS A 92 1.49 26.53 -18.74
N ASN A 93 0.26 26.49 -19.25
CA ASN A 93 -0.03 26.65 -20.69
C ASN A 93 -0.70 27.98 -20.98
#